data_AF-A0A1F7LSG2-F1
#
_entry.id   AF-A0A1F7LSG2-F1
#
_cell.length_a   1.000
_cell.length_b   1.000
_cell.length_c   1.000
_cell.angle_alpha   90.00
_cell.angle_beta   90.00
_cell.angle_gamma   90.00
#
_symmetry.space_group_name_H-M   'P 1'
#
loop_
_entity.id
_entity.type
_entity.pdbx_description
1 polymer ?
#
loop_
_entity_poly.entity_id
_entity_poly.type
_entity_poly.pdbx_seq_one_letter_code
_entity_poly.pdbx_strand_id
1 'polypeptide(L)'
;MTERAQLASQVPDSEKERLFNEVKADLRFGDYLYGCYECGICVAVCPSARFYDFSPRRIAQAVAREDVELVWEQMNGEVWECSQCFSCLLCPRGNNPGGIITIMREVAVKNGLHSAQQALEGYTRIIYKIMSTGTQVSPDMIRPEAFPDWGPTAKETADNLEVWRRAMPPDTMHTTSASWEVDDKTLTELYLIWHLSGVLDMIKALDESLHMILVDVMEEKLEEAGYPLS
;
A
#
# COMPACT_ATOMS: atom_id res chain seq x y z
N MET A 1 -25.83 -8.83 9.42
CA MET A 1 -24.40 -9.10 9.69
C MET A 1 -23.73 -9.19 8.34
N THR A 2 -22.77 -8.31 8.06
CA THR A 2 -21.99 -8.32 6.82
C THR A 2 -21.07 -9.53 6.78
N GLU A 3 -20.78 -10.02 5.57
CA GLU A 3 -19.87 -11.16 5.29
C GLU A 3 -18.49 -10.99 5.97
N ARG A 4 -18.04 -9.74 6.16
CA ARG A 4 -16.84 -9.37 6.95
C ARG A 4 -16.86 -9.87 8.40
N ALA A 5 -18.01 -9.90 9.06
CA ALA A 5 -18.15 -10.37 10.44
C ALA A 5 -18.07 -11.90 10.56
N GLN A 6 -18.33 -12.65 9.48
CA GLN A 6 -18.24 -14.12 9.48
C GLN A 6 -16.82 -14.65 9.27
N LEU A 7 -15.93 -13.88 8.63
CA LEU A 7 -14.51 -14.21 8.50
C LEU A 7 -13.73 -13.93 9.80
N ALA A 8 -14.13 -12.92 10.58
CA ALA A 8 -13.49 -12.59 11.86
C ALA A 8 -13.66 -13.68 12.93
N SER A 9 -14.74 -14.48 12.87
CA SER A 9 -15.07 -15.48 13.89
C SER A 9 -14.33 -16.82 13.75
N GLN A 10 -13.42 -16.98 12.79
CA GLN A 10 -12.71 -18.26 12.54
C GLN A 10 -11.22 -18.23 12.89
N VAL A 11 -10.66 -17.06 13.22
CA VAL A 11 -9.24 -16.92 13.56
C VAL A 11 -9.05 -17.11 15.07
N PRO A 12 -8.10 -17.97 15.52
CA PRO A 12 -7.83 -18.16 16.95
C PRO A 12 -7.42 -16.86 17.64
N ASP A 13 -7.86 -16.66 18.88
CA ASP A 13 -7.53 -15.45 19.66
C ASP A 13 -6.02 -15.24 19.80
N SER A 14 -5.24 -16.33 19.89
CA SER A 14 -3.78 -16.29 19.92
C SER A 14 -3.16 -15.63 18.68
N GLU A 15 -3.79 -15.79 17.52
CA GLU A 15 -3.31 -15.19 16.27
C GLU A 15 -3.65 -13.69 16.21
N LYS A 16 -4.83 -13.31 16.70
CA LYS A 16 -5.22 -11.90 16.84
C LYS A 16 -4.28 -11.17 17.81
N GLU A 17 -3.95 -11.80 18.94
CA GLU A 17 -2.99 -11.29 19.91
C GLU A 17 -1.59 -11.15 19.30
N ARG A 18 -1.13 -12.15 18.53
CA ARG A 18 0.16 -12.11 17.84
C ARG A 18 0.26 -10.88 16.93
N LEU A 19 -0.74 -10.65 16.09
CA LEU A 19 -0.77 -9.51 15.17
C LEU A 19 -0.83 -8.17 15.89
N PHE A 20 -1.62 -8.08 16.97
CA PHE A 20 -1.64 -6.86 17.77
C PHE A 20 -0.31 -6.59 18.47
N ASN A 21 0.36 -7.64 18.96
CA ASN A 21 1.70 -7.51 19.52
C ASN A 21 2.72 -7.07 18.48
N GLU A 22 2.58 -7.49 17.22
CA GLU A 22 3.41 -6.99 16.11
C GLU A 22 3.20 -5.48 15.88
N VAL A 23 1.94 -5.00 15.92
CA VAL A 23 1.63 -3.55 15.87
C VAL A 23 2.30 -2.80 17.01
N LYS A 24 2.24 -3.32 18.24
CA LYS A 24 2.85 -2.70 19.42
C LYS A 24 4.38 -2.73 19.39
N ALA A 25 4.98 -3.72 18.72
CA ALA A 25 6.42 -3.88 18.62
C ALA A 25 7.07 -2.91 17.62
N ASP A 26 6.27 -2.24 16.77
CA ASP A 26 6.78 -1.23 15.86
C ASP A 26 7.43 -0.06 16.62
N LEU A 27 8.63 0.33 16.21
CA LEU A 27 9.41 1.39 16.85
C LEU A 27 8.68 2.75 16.90
N ARG A 28 7.74 3.00 15.98
CA ARG A 28 6.96 4.24 15.90
C ARG A 28 5.72 4.20 16.80
N PHE A 29 5.32 3.04 17.31
CA PHE A 29 4.06 2.86 18.05
C PHE A 29 3.97 3.80 19.27
N GLY A 30 5.06 3.87 20.06
CA GLY A 30 5.14 4.73 21.24
C GLY A 30 4.99 6.22 20.94
N ASP A 31 5.34 6.65 19.73
CA ASP A 31 5.24 8.05 19.30
C ASP A 31 3.84 8.42 18.81
N TYR A 32 2.97 7.44 18.57
CA TYR A 32 1.66 7.67 17.96
C TYR A 32 0.50 7.63 18.96
N LEU A 33 0.70 7.07 20.15
CA LEU A 33 -0.36 6.94 21.15
C LEU A 33 0.14 7.27 22.56
N TYR A 34 -0.24 8.45 23.06
CA TYR A 34 0.20 8.96 24.37
C TYR A 34 -0.91 8.96 25.43
N GLY A 35 -2.16 9.19 25.02
CA GLY A 35 -3.26 9.40 25.96
C GLY A 35 -4.46 10.02 25.28
N CYS A 36 -5.10 9.23 24.42
CA CYS A 36 -6.38 9.59 23.83
C CYS A 36 -7.43 9.75 24.95
N TYR A 37 -8.16 10.87 24.89
CA TYR A 37 -9.25 11.23 25.81
C TYR A 37 -10.54 11.51 25.02
N GLU A 38 -10.58 10.97 23.79
CA GLU A 38 -11.79 10.81 22.99
C GLU A 38 -12.50 12.09 22.54
N CYS A 39 -11.78 13.22 22.48
CA CYS A 39 -12.34 14.52 22.09
C CYS A 39 -12.97 14.60 20.69
N GLY A 40 -12.64 13.68 19.77
CA GLY A 40 -13.26 13.61 18.43
C GLY A 40 -12.69 14.55 17.37
N ILE A 41 -11.71 15.41 17.68
CA ILE A 41 -11.10 16.34 16.70
C ILE A 41 -10.58 15.60 15.46
N CYS A 42 -9.91 14.45 15.64
CA CYS A 42 -9.41 13.63 14.54
C CYS A 42 -10.51 13.14 13.59
N VAL A 43 -11.75 12.93 14.08
CA VAL A 43 -12.90 12.55 13.26
C VAL A 43 -13.43 13.76 12.51
N ALA A 44 -13.56 14.91 13.19
CA ALA A 44 -14.10 16.13 12.60
C ALA A 44 -13.28 16.64 11.41
N VAL A 45 -11.96 16.42 11.43
CA VAL A 45 -11.03 16.83 10.36
C VAL A 45 -10.76 15.73 9.34
N CYS A 46 -11.29 14.52 9.54
CA CYS A 46 -11.04 13.39 8.66
C CYS A 46 -11.94 13.47 7.41
N PRO A 47 -11.36 13.53 6.19
CA PRO A 47 -12.17 13.48 4.98
C PRO A 47 -12.88 12.14 4.83
N SER A 48 -12.22 11.02 5.12
CA SER A 48 -12.80 9.68 4.98
C SER A 48 -13.99 9.45 5.91
N ALA A 49 -13.92 9.93 7.16
CA ALA A 49 -15.01 9.78 8.14
C ALA A 49 -16.31 10.50 7.73
N ARG A 50 -16.26 11.40 6.74
CA ARG A 50 -17.43 12.07 6.18
C ARG A 50 -18.20 11.20 5.19
N PHE A 51 -17.52 10.28 4.51
CA PHE A 51 -18.06 9.52 3.39
C PHE A 51 -18.17 8.02 3.67
N TYR A 52 -17.38 7.50 4.62
CA TYR A 52 -17.31 6.09 4.96
C TYR A 52 -17.64 5.86 6.43
N ASP A 53 -18.06 4.65 6.78
CA ASP A 53 -18.19 4.19 8.17
C ASP A 53 -16.80 3.91 8.76
N PHE A 54 -16.05 4.99 8.96
CA PHE A 54 -14.66 4.99 9.38
C PHE A 54 -14.44 6.07 10.43
N SER A 55 -13.69 5.75 11.49
CA SER A 55 -13.39 6.71 12.54
C SER A 55 -11.95 6.54 13.03
N PRO A 56 -11.05 7.51 12.78
CA PRO A 56 -9.70 7.46 13.33
C PRO A 56 -9.69 7.49 14.87
N ARG A 57 -10.75 8.03 15.50
CA ARG A 57 -10.91 7.94 16.97
C ARG A 57 -11.19 6.52 17.43
N ARG A 58 -12.03 5.75 16.72
CA ARG A 58 -12.33 4.36 17.08
C ARG A 58 -11.07 3.50 17.01
N ILE A 59 -10.23 3.70 16.00
CA ILE A 59 -8.91 3.03 15.89
C ILE A 59 -8.05 3.34 17.11
N ALA A 60 -7.87 4.63 17.44
CA ALA A 60 -7.08 5.03 18.60
C ALA A 60 -7.65 4.50 19.93
N GLN A 61 -8.97 4.42 20.07
CA GLN A 61 -9.65 3.84 21.24
C GLN A 61 -9.40 2.34 21.37
N ALA A 62 -9.54 1.59 20.27
CA ALA A 62 -9.33 0.14 20.26
C ALA A 62 -7.89 -0.20 20.69
N VAL A 63 -6.92 0.48 20.08
CA VAL A 63 -5.50 0.29 20.39
C VAL A 63 -5.18 0.72 21.83
N ALA A 64 -5.70 1.86 22.30
CA ALA A 64 -5.44 2.35 23.67
C ALA A 64 -6.04 1.46 24.76
N ARG A 65 -7.13 0.76 24.44
CA ARG A 65 -7.80 -0.18 25.36
C ARG A 65 -7.29 -1.60 25.22
N GLU A 66 -6.36 -1.84 24.30
CA GLU A 66 -5.88 -3.18 23.93
C GLU A 66 -7.04 -4.13 23.57
N ASP A 67 -8.05 -3.59 22.88
CA ASP A 67 -9.19 -4.36 22.38
C ASP A 67 -8.76 -5.16 21.14
N VAL A 68 -8.17 -6.32 21.39
CA VAL A 68 -7.57 -7.20 20.37
C VAL A 68 -8.57 -7.57 19.28
N GLU A 69 -9.82 -7.84 19.66
CA GLU A 69 -10.87 -8.21 18.70
C GLU A 69 -11.16 -7.05 17.76
N LEU A 70 -11.40 -5.86 18.30
CA LEU A 70 -11.70 -4.69 17.49
C LEU A 70 -10.51 -4.27 16.62
N VAL A 71 -9.28 -4.36 17.15
CA VAL A 71 -8.06 -4.10 16.37
C VAL A 71 -7.95 -5.05 15.18
N TRP A 72 -8.23 -6.35 15.38
CA TRP A 72 -8.24 -7.35 14.31
C TRP A 72 -9.31 -7.05 13.24
N GLU A 73 -10.55 -6.73 13.66
CA GLU A 73 -11.62 -6.36 12.75
C GLU A 73 -11.26 -5.12 11.91
N GLN A 74 -10.71 -4.10 12.57
CA GLN A 74 -10.32 -2.86 11.92
C GLN A 74 -9.16 -3.04 10.95
N MET A 75 -8.16 -3.85 11.31
CA MET A 75 -7.05 -4.22 10.43
C MET A 75 -7.52 -4.96 9.18
N ASN A 76 -8.64 -5.69 9.28
CA ASN A 76 -9.27 -6.39 8.17
C ASN A 76 -10.31 -5.58 7.37
N GLY A 77 -10.37 -4.26 7.56
CA GLY A 77 -11.29 -3.43 6.78
C GLY A 77 -11.10 -1.93 6.95
N GLU A 78 -11.48 -1.41 8.12
CA GLU A 78 -11.56 0.04 8.39
C GLU A 78 -10.24 0.78 8.09
N VAL A 79 -9.09 0.14 8.30
CA VAL A 79 -7.76 0.76 8.03
C VAL A 79 -7.60 1.21 6.58
N TRP A 80 -8.25 0.55 5.61
CA TRP A 80 -8.11 0.84 4.18
C TRP A 80 -8.89 2.09 3.72
N GLU A 81 -9.84 2.57 4.53
CA GLU A 81 -10.59 3.80 4.27
C GLU A 81 -9.77 5.08 4.57
N CYS A 82 -8.67 4.95 5.33
CA CYS A 82 -7.80 6.07 5.65
C CYS A 82 -7.03 6.56 4.40
N SER A 83 -7.20 7.83 4.04
CA SER A 83 -6.45 8.44 2.92
C SER A 83 -4.99 8.77 3.21
N GLN A 84 -4.49 8.48 4.43
CA GLN A 84 -3.13 8.84 4.87
C GLN A 84 -2.82 10.34 4.69
N CYS A 85 -3.83 11.21 4.84
CA CYS A 85 -3.66 12.67 4.74
C CYS A 85 -3.08 13.34 5.99
N PHE A 86 -3.01 12.61 7.12
CA PHE A 86 -2.49 13.08 8.41
C PHE A 86 -3.17 14.32 9.04
N SER A 87 -4.36 14.74 8.56
CA SER A 87 -5.13 15.83 9.21
C SER A 87 -5.42 15.56 10.69
N CYS A 88 -5.45 14.28 11.11
CA CYS A 88 -5.65 13.87 12.49
C CYS A 88 -4.50 14.26 13.45
N LEU A 89 -3.34 14.72 12.94
CA LEU A 89 -2.24 15.26 13.75
C LEU A 89 -2.59 16.54 14.50
N LEU A 90 -3.76 17.14 14.24
CA LEU A 90 -4.34 18.22 15.05
C LEU A 90 -4.75 17.77 16.47
N CYS A 91 -4.45 16.53 16.87
CA CYS A 91 -4.74 16.03 18.20
C CYS A 91 -4.03 16.88 19.27
N PRO A 92 -4.77 17.49 20.22
CA PRO A 92 -4.18 18.33 21.27
C PRO A 92 -3.33 17.53 22.28
N ARG A 93 -3.39 16.20 22.24
CA ARG A 93 -2.57 15.28 23.05
C ARG A 93 -1.39 14.70 22.27
N GLY A 94 -1.20 15.09 21.01
CA GLY A 94 -0.14 14.58 20.16
C GLY A 94 -0.34 13.16 19.63
N ASN A 95 -1.52 12.56 19.79
CA ASN A 95 -1.78 11.23 19.21
C ASN A 95 -1.80 11.32 17.68
N ASN A 96 -1.34 10.26 17.01
CA ASN A 96 -1.31 10.12 15.56
C ASN A 96 -2.11 8.88 15.12
N PRO A 97 -3.45 8.93 15.07
CA PRO A 97 -4.25 7.82 14.56
C PRO A 97 -3.89 7.40 13.13
N GLY A 98 -3.49 8.35 12.27
CA GLY A 98 -3.05 8.08 10.91
C GLY A 98 -1.81 7.17 10.88
N GLY A 99 -0.85 7.45 11.76
CA GLY A 99 0.36 6.64 11.95
C GLY A 99 0.07 5.26 12.54
N ILE A 100 -0.85 5.15 13.51
CA ILE A 100 -1.32 3.84 14.01
C ILE A 100 -1.87 3.00 12.85
N ILE A 101 -2.70 3.60 12.00
CA ILE A 101 -3.26 2.95 10.82
C ILE A 101 -2.16 2.53 9.83
N THR A 102 -1.10 3.33 9.67
CA THR A 102 0.07 2.96 8.85
C THR A 102 0.70 1.66 9.35
N ILE A 103 0.98 1.56 10.66
CA ILE A 103 1.54 0.35 11.26
C ILE A 103 0.59 -0.85 11.06
N MET A 104 -0.71 -0.67 11.32
CA MET A 104 -1.71 -1.73 11.12
C MET A 104 -1.76 -2.23 9.68
N ARG A 105 -1.65 -1.33 8.68
CA ARG A 105 -1.56 -1.72 7.26
C ARG A 105 -0.29 -2.49 6.95
N GLU A 106 0.85 -2.08 7.50
CA GLU A 106 2.11 -2.79 7.31
C GLU A 106 2.06 -4.20 7.90
N VAL A 107 1.48 -4.37 9.10
CA VAL A 107 1.25 -5.69 9.70
C VAL A 107 0.29 -6.51 8.83
N ALA A 108 -0.79 -5.92 8.32
CA ALA A 108 -1.72 -6.60 7.42
C ALA A 108 -1.04 -7.09 6.13
N VAL A 109 -0.17 -6.27 5.54
CA VAL A 109 0.60 -6.60 4.34
C VAL A 109 1.62 -7.71 4.61
N LYS A 110 2.44 -7.56 5.67
CA LYS A 110 3.47 -8.55 6.04
C LYS A 110 2.89 -9.94 6.30
N ASN A 111 1.67 -9.99 6.83
CA ASN A 111 0.99 -11.23 7.16
C ASN A 111 0.02 -11.70 6.06
N GLY A 112 0.01 -11.05 4.89
CA GLY A 112 -0.80 -11.47 3.74
C GLY A 112 -2.31 -11.50 4.03
N LEU A 113 -2.82 -10.60 4.88
CA LEU A 113 -4.23 -10.59 5.24
C LEU A 113 -5.10 -10.36 4.00
N HIS A 114 -6.26 -11.02 3.95
CA HIS A 114 -7.18 -10.93 2.81
C HIS A 114 -7.59 -9.49 2.49
N SER A 115 -7.77 -8.65 3.51
CA SER A 115 -8.07 -7.23 3.32
C SER A 115 -6.95 -6.46 2.61
N ALA A 116 -5.69 -6.83 2.87
CA ALA A 116 -4.52 -6.26 2.21
C ALA A 116 -4.44 -6.70 0.75
N GLN A 117 -4.68 -8.00 0.48
CA GLN A 117 -4.77 -8.53 -0.88
C GLN A 117 -5.85 -7.80 -1.69
N GLN A 118 -7.05 -7.67 -1.14
CA GLN A 118 -8.17 -6.97 -1.79
C GLN A 118 -7.87 -5.49 -2.01
N ALA A 119 -7.31 -4.79 -1.02
CA ALA A 119 -6.99 -3.37 -1.13
C ALA A 119 -5.86 -3.09 -2.14
N LEU A 120 -4.98 -4.07 -2.37
CA LEU A 120 -3.80 -3.94 -3.23
C LEU A 120 -3.94 -4.59 -4.61
N GLU A 121 -5.07 -5.25 -4.91
CA GLU A 121 -5.32 -5.93 -6.20
C GLU A 121 -5.04 -5.02 -7.42
N GLY A 122 -5.47 -3.75 -7.35
CA GLY A 122 -5.24 -2.78 -8.43
C GLY A 122 -3.78 -2.31 -8.59
N TYR A 123 -2.90 -2.64 -7.64
CA TYR A 123 -1.51 -2.16 -7.60
C TYR A 123 -0.51 -3.16 -8.18
N THR A 124 -0.90 -4.40 -8.48
CA THR A 124 0.00 -5.45 -9.05
C THR A 124 0.82 -4.93 -10.23
N ARG A 125 0.19 -4.20 -11.16
CA ARG A 125 0.87 -3.64 -12.34
C ARG A 125 1.84 -2.50 -12.00
N ILE A 126 1.50 -1.68 -10.99
CA ILE A 126 2.35 -0.58 -10.52
C ILE A 126 3.58 -1.17 -9.83
N ILE A 127 3.40 -2.16 -8.96
CA ILE A 127 4.51 -2.86 -8.28
C ILE A 127 5.43 -3.51 -9.32
N TYR A 128 4.85 -4.23 -10.30
CA TYR A 128 5.62 -4.80 -11.41
C TYR A 128 6.46 -3.75 -12.13
N LYS A 129 5.86 -2.59 -12.48
CA LYS A 129 6.57 -1.54 -13.21
C LYS A 129 7.70 -0.91 -12.38
N ILE A 130 7.47 -0.64 -11.10
CA ILE A 130 8.49 -0.11 -10.18
C ILE A 130 9.66 -1.08 -10.12
N MET A 131 9.37 -2.37 -9.93
CA MET A 131 10.41 -3.35 -9.70
C MET A 131 11.12 -3.79 -10.97
N SER A 132 10.47 -3.75 -12.14
CA SER A 132 11.11 -4.09 -13.42
C SER A 132 11.81 -2.91 -14.10
N THR A 133 11.35 -1.67 -13.88
CA THR A 133 11.82 -0.50 -14.64
C THR A 133 12.28 0.68 -13.76
N GLY A 134 12.08 0.61 -12.45
CA GLY A 134 12.41 1.70 -11.52
C GLY A 134 11.49 2.92 -11.62
N THR A 135 10.38 2.82 -12.35
CA THR A 135 9.39 3.91 -12.54
C THR A 135 7.98 3.44 -12.21
N GLN A 136 7.09 4.33 -11.76
CA GLN A 136 5.73 3.92 -11.32
C GLN A 136 4.72 3.84 -12.47
N VAL A 137 4.48 4.98 -13.13
CA VAL A 137 3.44 5.12 -14.15
C VAL A 137 4.05 5.79 -15.36
N SER A 138 3.95 5.11 -16.50
CA SER A 138 4.30 5.65 -17.81
C SER A 138 3.03 5.75 -18.68
N PRO A 139 2.93 6.72 -19.60
CA PRO A 139 1.70 6.95 -20.37
C PRO A 139 1.27 5.74 -21.21
N ASP A 140 2.19 4.94 -21.70
CA ASP A 140 1.95 3.67 -22.41
C ASP A 140 1.24 2.60 -21.57
N MET A 141 1.16 2.80 -20.25
CA MET A 141 0.40 1.92 -19.37
C MET A 141 -1.10 2.13 -19.50
N ILE A 142 -1.56 3.31 -19.92
CA ILE A 142 -2.98 3.67 -19.98
C ILE A 142 -3.68 2.78 -21.00
N ARG A 143 -4.45 1.80 -20.51
CA ARG A 143 -5.27 0.90 -21.29
C ARG A 143 -6.65 0.77 -20.64
N PRO A 144 -7.76 0.73 -21.39
CA PRO A 144 -9.11 0.64 -20.83
C PRO A 144 -9.30 -0.54 -19.87
N GLU A 145 -8.68 -1.69 -20.19
CA GLU A 145 -8.79 -2.91 -19.39
C GLU A 145 -8.03 -2.80 -18.06
N ALA A 146 -6.98 -1.98 -18.02
CA ALA A 146 -6.15 -1.79 -16.84
C ALA A 146 -6.59 -0.62 -15.95
N PHE A 147 -7.35 0.33 -16.50
CA PHE A 147 -7.88 1.49 -15.79
C PHE A 147 -9.40 1.63 -16.06
N PRO A 148 -10.21 0.63 -15.68
CA PRO A 148 -11.64 0.62 -16.00
C PRO A 148 -12.42 1.76 -15.32
N ASP A 149 -11.91 2.25 -14.19
CA ASP A 149 -12.44 3.37 -13.41
C ASP A 149 -12.26 4.74 -14.08
N TRP A 150 -11.32 4.85 -15.03
CA TRP A 150 -11.08 6.10 -15.77
C TRP A 150 -12.07 6.30 -16.93
N GLY A 151 -12.89 5.28 -17.22
CA GLY A 151 -13.97 5.35 -18.19
C GLY A 151 -13.49 5.58 -19.64
N PRO A 152 -14.30 6.23 -20.49
CA PRO A 152 -13.99 6.43 -21.91
C PRO A 152 -12.66 7.15 -22.17
N THR A 153 -12.23 8.00 -21.23
CA THR A 153 -10.99 8.77 -21.31
C THR A 153 -9.76 7.89 -21.41
N ALA A 154 -9.73 6.73 -20.74
CA ALA A 154 -8.61 5.79 -20.85
C ALA A 154 -8.46 5.26 -22.27
N LYS A 155 -9.57 4.95 -22.94
CA LYS A 155 -9.57 4.51 -24.34
C LYS A 155 -9.15 5.63 -25.28
N GLU A 156 -9.75 6.80 -25.13
CA GLU A 156 -9.42 7.96 -25.96
C GLU A 156 -7.93 8.33 -25.84
N THR A 157 -7.40 8.28 -24.61
CA THR A 157 -5.98 8.50 -24.34
C THR A 157 -5.13 7.43 -24.99
N ALA A 158 -5.46 6.15 -24.82
CA ALA A 158 -4.71 5.04 -25.42
C ALA A 158 -4.66 5.12 -26.95
N ASP A 159 -5.79 5.47 -27.59
CA ASP A 159 -5.92 5.57 -29.05
C ASP A 159 -5.14 6.77 -29.63
N ASN A 160 -4.97 7.86 -28.86
CA ASN A 160 -4.41 9.13 -29.35
C ASN A 160 -3.09 9.57 -28.70
N LEU A 161 -2.56 8.80 -27.74
CA LEU A 161 -1.42 9.20 -26.89
C LEU A 161 -0.23 9.77 -27.68
N GLU A 162 0.21 9.06 -28.72
CA GLU A 162 1.32 9.47 -29.58
C GLU A 162 1.06 10.81 -30.29
N VAL A 163 -0.15 10.99 -30.82
CA VAL A 163 -0.54 12.21 -31.53
C VAL A 163 -0.57 13.40 -30.57
N TRP A 164 -1.19 13.21 -29.39
CA TRP A 164 -1.29 14.25 -28.38
C TRP A 164 0.07 14.63 -27.79
N ARG A 165 0.96 13.66 -27.58
CA ARG A 165 2.33 13.93 -27.12
C ARG A 165 3.14 14.72 -28.14
N ARG A 166 3.02 14.41 -29.44
CA ARG A 166 3.67 15.18 -30.52
C ARG A 166 3.14 16.60 -30.68
N ALA A 167 1.90 16.85 -30.24
CA ALA A 167 1.31 18.19 -30.27
C ALA A 167 1.84 19.11 -29.16
N MET A 168 2.53 18.58 -28.15
CA MET A 168 3.18 19.36 -27.10
C MET A 168 4.49 20.00 -27.60
N PRO A 169 5.01 21.05 -26.93
CA PRO A 169 6.28 21.66 -27.30
C PRO A 169 7.44 20.64 -27.35
N PRO A 170 8.40 20.77 -28.30
CA PRO A 170 9.53 19.84 -28.45
C PRO A 170 10.38 19.64 -27.20
N ASP A 171 10.44 20.66 -26.33
CA ASP A 171 11.18 20.60 -25.05
C ASP A 171 10.66 19.51 -24.09
N THR A 172 9.49 18.95 -24.35
CA THR A 172 8.93 17.82 -23.58
C THR A 172 9.46 16.46 -24.03
N MET A 173 10.28 16.40 -25.09
CA MET A 173 10.80 15.18 -25.72
C MET A 173 9.73 14.20 -26.23
N HIS A 174 8.44 14.56 -26.14
CA HIS A 174 7.30 13.78 -26.60
C HIS A 174 7.25 12.33 -26.07
N THR A 175 7.82 12.06 -24.90
CA THR A 175 7.92 10.70 -24.36
C THR A 175 6.54 10.08 -24.13
N THR A 176 6.34 8.86 -24.61
CA THR A 176 5.14 8.04 -24.36
C THR A 176 5.39 6.90 -23.38
N SER A 177 6.65 6.52 -23.19
CA SER A 177 7.11 5.56 -22.20
C SER A 177 7.58 6.27 -20.91
N ALA A 178 8.65 5.81 -20.27
CA ALA A 178 9.17 6.46 -19.07
C ALA A 178 9.71 7.87 -19.39
N SER A 179 9.54 8.80 -18.45
CA SER A 179 10.08 10.17 -18.59
C SER A 179 11.59 10.25 -18.34
N TRP A 180 12.14 9.24 -17.68
CA TRP A 180 13.58 9.03 -17.50
C TRP A 180 13.87 7.53 -17.49
N GLU A 181 15.09 7.17 -17.85
CA GLU A 181 15.59 5.80 -17.71
C GLU A 181 16.34 5.68 -16.39
N VAL A 182 16.16 4.56 -15.70
CA VAL A 182 16.89 4.24 -14.47
C VAL A 182 18.12 3.45 -14.87
N ASP A 183 19.28 3.88 -14.39
CA ASP A 183 20.56 3.21 -14.65
C ASP A 183 20.54 1.76 -14.16
N ASP A 184 21.08 0.83 -14.95
CA ASP A 184 21.06 -0.61 -14.64
C ASP A 184 21.70 -0.91 -13.28
N LYS A 185 22.78 -0.21 -12.90
CA LYS A 185 23.40 -0.36 -11.59
C LYS A 185 22.44 0.00 -10.46
N THR A 186 21.64 1.04 -10.66
CA THR A 186 20.62 1.46 -9.68
C THR A 186 19.53 0.40 -9.54
N LEU A 187 19.08 -0.20 -10.65
CA LEU A 187 18.12 -1.31 -10.60
C LEU A 187 18.69 -2.53 -9.87
N THR A 188 19.93 -2.92 -10.17
CA THR A 188 20.66 -3.99 -9.45
C THR A 188 20.72 -3.72 -7.94
N GLU A 189 21.08 -2.50 -7.54
CA GLU A 189 21.13 -2.11 -6.13
C GLU A 189 19.74 -2.18 -5.46
N LEU A 190 18.68 -1.75 -6.14
CA LEU A 190 17.30 -1.85 -5.66
C LEU A 190 16.83 -3.30 -5.50
N TYR A 191 17.15 -4.18 -6.46
CA TYR A 191 16.87 -5.61 -6.36
C TYR A 191 17.51 -6.24 -5.12
N LEU A 192 18.79 -5.94 -4.87
CA LEU A 192 19.48 -6.41 -3.67
C LEU A 192 18.81 -5.88 -2.40
N ILE A 193 18.41 -4.60 -2.38
CA ILE A 193 17.68 -4.03 -1.23
C ILE A 193 16.35 -4.77 -1.00
N TRP A 194 15.55 -4.99 -2.04
CA TRP A 194 14.26 -5.67 -1.91
C TRP A 194 14.40 -7.13 -1.49
N HIS A 195 15.40 -7.83 -2.01
CA HIS A 195 15.71 -9.19 -1.61
C HIS A 195 16.15 -9.26 -0.13
N LEU A 196 17.14 -8.44 0.26
CA LEU A 196 17.71 -8.47 1.62
C LEU A 196 16.76 -7.93 2.70
N SER A 197 15.82 -7.06 2.33
CA SER A 197 14.82 -6.51 3.27
C SER A 197 13.55 -7.36 3.39
N GLY A 198 13.44 -8.48 2.65
CA GLY A 198 12.27 -9.36 2.68
C GLY A 198 11.05 -8.79 1.94
N VAL A 199 11.23 -7.80 1.05
CA VAL A 199 10.13 -7.23 0.25
C VAL A 199 9.53 -8.27 -0.68
N LEU A 200 10.35 -9.17 -1.23
CA LEU A 200 9.86 -10.25 -2.09
C LEU A 200 8.96 -11.22 -1.31
N ASP A 201 9.28 -11.54 -0.05
CA ASP A 201 8.43 -12.38 0.80
C ASP A 201 7.07 -11.72 1.07
N MET A 202 7.05 -10.38 1.27
CA MET A 202 5.80 -9.63 1.42
C MET A 202 4.96 -9.68 0.13
N ILE A 203 5.59 -9.54 -1.04
CA ILE A 203 4.88 -9.65 -2.32
C ILE A 203 4.35 -11.06 -2.52
N LYS A 204 5.12 -12.09 -2.18
CA LYS A 204 4.67 -13.49 -2.25
C LYS A 204 3.41 -13.75 -1.43
N ALA A 205 3.32 -13.16 -0.24
CA ALA A 205 2.15 -13.29 0.62
C ALA A 205 0.90 -12.57 0.07
N LEU A 206 1.10 -11.53 -0.75
CA LEU A 206 0.00 -10.76 -1.36
C LEU A 206 -0.42 -11.29 -2.73
N ASP A 207 0.54 -11.62 -3.59
CA ASP A 207 0.35 -12.01 -4.99
C ASP A 207 1.52 -12.93 -5.42
N GLU A 208 1.30 -14.24 -5.30
CA GLU A 208 2.28 -15.27 -5.67
C GLU A 208 2.63 -15.21 -7.16
N SER A 209 1.68 -14.86 -8.03
CA SER A 209 1.92 -14.74 -9.47
C SER A 209 2.87 -13.59 -9.78
N LEU A 210 2.65 -12.43 -9.15
CA LEU A 210 3.52 -11.28 -9.30
C LEU A 210 4.92 -11.58 -8.76
N HIS A 211 5.00 -12.25 -7.60
CA HIS A 211 6.28 -12.64 -7.01
C HIS A 211 7.11 -13.49 -7.98
N MET A 212 6.54 -14.55 -8.57
CA MET A 212 7.27 -15.40 -9.52
C MET A 212 7.83 -14.59 -10.70
N ILE A 213 7.01 -13.74 -11.30
CA ILE A 213 7.43 -12.88 -12.42
C ILE A 213 8.59 -11.95 -12.01
N LEU A 214 8.50 -11.36 -10.81
CA LEU A 214 9.52 -10.43 -10.33
C LEU A 214 10.83 -11.11 -9.98
N VAL A 215 10.78 -12.32 -9.41
CA VAL A 215 11.97 -13.12 -9.12
C VAL A 215 12.68 -13.49 -10.41
N ASP A 216 11.95 -14.00 -11.42
CA ASP A 216 12.53 -14.36 -12.72
C ASP A 216 13.26 -13.16 -13.36
N VAL A 217 12.59 -12.00 -13.40
CA VAL A 217 13.19 -10.75 -13.96
C VAL A 217 14.40 -10.29 -13.16
N MET A 218 14.32 -10.36 -11.84
CA MET A 218 15.39 -9.94 -10.95
C MET A 218 16.61 -10.87 -11.07
N GLU A 219 16.42 -12.18 -11.06
CA GLU A 219 17.50 -13.17 -11.16
C GLU A 219 18.25 -13.02 -12.48
N GLU A 220 17.54 -12.89 -13.60
CA GLU A 220 18.14 -12.62 -14.91
C GLU A 220 19.01 -11.34 -14.87
N LYS A 221 18.48 -10.25 -14.32
CA LYS A 221 19.20 -8.96 -14.23
C LYS A 221 20.42 -9.02 -13.31
N LEU A 222 20.32 -9.74 -12.19
CA LEU A 222 21.41 -9.90 -11.25
C LEU A 222 22.52 -10.79 -11.82
N GLU A 223 22.17 -11.85 -12.55
CA GLU A 223 23.14 -12.68 -13.27
C GLU A 223 23.90 -11.89 -14.34
N GLU A 224 23.18 -11.11 -15.16
CA GLU A 224 23.78 -10.20 -16.16
C GLU A 224 24.76 -9.20 -15.53
N ALA A 225 24.43 -8.71 -14.33
CA ALA A 225 25.26 -7.77 -13.57
C ALA A 225 26.42 -8.44 -12.79
N GLY A 226 26.51 -9.78 -12.79
CA GLY A 226 27.56 -10.53 -12.10
C GLY A 226 27.32 -10.77 -10.60
N TYR A 227 26.07 -10.69 -10.14
CA TYR A 227 25.64 -10.91 -8.75
C TYR A 227 24.62 -12.05 -8.62
N PRO A 228 24.95 -13.31 -8.98
CA PRO A 228 24.00 -14.41 -8.91
C PRO A 228 23.49 -14.63 -7.47
N LEU A 229 22.17 -14.80 -7.32
CA LEU A 229 21.53 -15.20 -6.07
C LEU A 229 21.63 -16.73 -5.98
N SER A 230 22.70 -17.23 -5.36
CA SER A 230 22.96 -18.66 -5.13
C SER A 230 21.96 -19.31 -4.17
#